data_AF-A0A959FGQ2-F1
#
_entry.id   AF-A0A959FGQ2-F1
#
_cell.length_a   1.000
_cell.length_b   1.000
_cell.length_c   1.000
_cell.angle_alpha   90.00
_cell.angle_beta   90.00
_cell.angle_gamma   90.00
#
_symmetry.space_group_name_H-M   'P 1'
#
loop_
_entity.id
_entity.type
_entity.pdbx_description
1 polymer ?
#
loop_
_entity_poly.entity_id
_entity_poly.type
_entity_poly.pdbx_seq_one_letter_code
_entity_poly.pdbx_strand_id
1 'polypeptide(L)'
;QKDISDYFLSWLGLEAPSSSRELTEHFLDAVAQLPAPVDEESGEPMEPAAFREQVVNFAVKNPARTVNIKAFDEQFYGDETPLQDFVQQNQVELGETFRYDRQALRDYHFHRFKADGLYFGCRHAFLLSGEVRVEGDTVIIDHPELAEQLAELLRDLG
;
A
#
# COMPACT_ATOMS: atom_id res chain seq x y z
N GLN A 1 16.87 -22.64 -11.05
CA GLN A 1 16.31 -22.97 -12.37
C GLN A 1 15.31 -21.90 -12.82
N LYS A 2 15.69 -20.61 -12.74
CA LYS A 2 14.91 -19.46 -13.27
C LYS A 2 15.74 -18.67 -14.29
N ASP A 3 17.05 -18.65 -14.12
CA ASP A 3 18.00 -17.85 -14.92
C ASP A 3 18.05 -18.19 -16.42
N ILE A 4 17.70 -19.42 -16.82
CA ILE A 4 17.70 -19.83 -18.23
C ILE A 4 16.47 -19.28 -18.97
N SER A 5 15.35 -19.09 -18.27
CA SER A 5 14.11 -18.56 -18.86
C SER A 5 14.24 -17.08 -19.18
N ASP A 6 14.83 -16.31 -18.27
CA ASP A 6 14.93 -14.86 -18.38
C ASP A 6 15.92 -14.43 -19.48
N TYR A 7 17.02 -15.18 -19.65
CA TYR A 7 17.97 -14.98 -20.76
C TYR A 7 17.35 -15.30 -22.13
N PHE A 8 16.47 -16.30 -22.19
CA PHE A 8 15.81 -16.71 -23.43
C PHE A 8 14.76 -15.68 -23.89
N LEU A 9 14.07 -15.05 -22.93
CA LEU A 9 13.08 -14.00 -23.20
C LEU A 9 13.75 -12.70 -23.67
N SER A 10 14.87 -12.29 -23.07
CA SER A 10 15.58 -11.08 -23.49
C SER A 10 16.20 -11.21 -24.90
N TRP A 11 16.62 -12.41 -25.30
CA TRP A 11 17.13 -12.69 -26.64
C TRP A 11 16.05 -12.61 -27.74
N LEU A 12 14.79 -12.91 -27.40
CA LEU A 12 13.65 -12.85 -28.33
C LEU A 12 13.09 -11.43 -28.49
N GLY A 13 13.63 -10.43 -27.79
CA GLY A 13 13.11 -9.06 -27.84
C GLY A 13 11.68 -8.93 -27.32
N LEU A 14 11.21 -9.93 -26.56
CA LEU A 14 9.93 -9.88 -25.87
C LEU A 14 10.16 -9.11 -24.58
N GLU A 15 9.49 -7.98 -24.41
CA GLU A 15 9.39 -7.31 -23.12
C GLU A 15 8.90 -8.34 -22.10
N ALA A 16 9.66 -8.52 -21.02
CA ALA A 16 9.26 -9.42 -19.97
C ALA A 16 7.90 -8.95 -19.44
N PRO A 17 6.87 -9.81 -19.34
CA PRO A 17 5.60 -9.41 -18.78
C PRO A 17 5.83 -8.85 -17.38
N SER A 18 5.29 -7.65 -17.11
CA SER A 18 5.47 -6.94 -15.86
C SER A 18 5.14 -7.86 -14.68
N SER A 19 6.02 -7.91 -13.69
CA SER A 19 5.91 -8.84 -12.57
C SER A 19 4.71 -8.50 -11.68
N SER A 20 4.15 -9.48 -10.97
CA SER A 20 3.08 -9.21 -9.99
C SER A 20 3.46 -8.13 -8.97
N ARG A 21 4.75 -8.01 -8.66
CA ARG A 21 5.26 -6.96 -7.77
C ARG A 21 5.13 -5.59 -8.41
N GLU A 22 5.67 -5.40 -9.61
CA GLU A 22 5.59 -4.13 -10.36
C GLU A 22 4.14 -3.73 -10.61
N LEU A 23 3.28 -4.68 -11.03
CA LEU A 23 1.85 -4.42 -11.20
C LEU A 23 1.18 -3.96 -9.91
N THR A 24 1.56 -4.53 -8.77
CA THR A 24 1.02 -4.11 -7.46
C THR A 24 1.52 -2.72 -7.08
N GLU A 25 2.81 -2.44 -7.29
CA GLU A 25 3.40 -1.13 -7.02
C GLU A 25 2.72 -0.05 -7.90
N HIS A 26 2.59 -0.29 -9.21
CA HIS A 26 1.88 0.61 -10.13
C HIS A 26 0.41 0.84 -9.75
N PHE A 27 -0.31 -0.21 -9.37
CA PHE A 27 -1.69 -0.07 -8.90
C PHE A 27 -1.77 0.81 -7.66
N LEU A 28 -0.91 0.58 -6.68
CA LEU A 28 -0.93 1.32 -5.41
C LEU A 28 -0.51 2.78 -5.57
N ASP A 29 0.46 3.04 -6.45
CA ASP A 29 0.87 4.39 -6.82
C ASP A 29 -0.25 5.14 -7.55
N ALA A 30 -0.95 4.47 -8.48
CA ALA A 30 -2.11 5.05 -9.16
C ALA A 30 -3.22 5.39 -8.15
N VAL A 31 -3.56 4.45 -7.26
CA VAL A 31 -4.58 4.65 -6.21
C VAL A 31 -4.24 5.83 -5.30
N ALA A 32 -2.96 6.04 -4.97
CA ALA A 32 -2.54 7.15 -4.13
C ALA A 32 -2.73 8.54 -4.78
N GLN A 33 -2.92 8.59 -6.11
CA GLN A 33 -3.13 9.82 -6.87
C GLN A 33 -4.61 10.09 -7.19
N LEU A 34 -5.49 9.14 -6.89
CA LEU A 34 -6.93 9.29 -7.14
C LEU A 34 -7.55 10.28 -6.15
N PRO A 35 -8.66 10.94 -6.53
CA PRO A 35 -9.46 11.68 -5.57
C PRO A 35 -9.92 10.76 -4.43
N ALA A 36 -10.01 11.28 -3.21
CA ALA A 36 -10.55 10.52 -2.10
C ALA A 36 -12.00 10.10 -2.41
N PRO A 37 -12.36 8.81 -2.30
CA PRO A 37 -13.72 8.39 -2.54
C PRO A 37 -14.64 8.89 -1.42
N VAL A 38 -15.92 9.04 -1.71
CA VAL A 38 -16.92 9.54 -0.75
C VAL A 38 -17.38 8.37 0.13
N ASP A 39 -17.40 8.59 1.44
CA ASP A 39 -17.94 7.64 2.40
C ASP A 39 -19.48 7.63 2.30
N GLU A 40 -20.08 6.46 2.10
CA GLU A 40 -21.54 6.32 1.93
C GLU A 40 -22.34 6.68 3.20
N GLU A 41 -21.74 6.54 4.39
CA GLU A 41 -22.40 6.83 5.66
C GLU A 41 -22.36 8.32 6.01
N SER A 42 -21.22 8.99 5.78
CA SER A 42 -21.04 10.41 6.12
C SER A 42 -21.34 11.37 4.96
N GLY A 43 -21.22 10.91 3.71
CA GLY A 43 -21.26 11.75 2.52
C GLY A 43 -20.04 12.65 2.35
N GLU A 44 -19.00 12.45 3.16
CA GLU A 44 -17.75 13.23 3.12
C GLU A 44 -16.62 12.42 2.45
N PRO A 45 -15.57 13.08 1.92
CA PRO A 45 -14.39 12.39 1.40
C PRO A 45 -13.74 11.54 2.49
N MET A 46 -13.42 10.29 2.18
CA MET A 46 -12.74 9.40 3.11
C MET A 46 -11.36 9.93 3.50
N GLU A 47 -11.03 9.78 4.78
CA GLU A 47 -9.68 10.05 5.28
C GLU A 47 -8.65 9.16 4.57
N PRO A 48 -7.47 9.68 4.18
CA PRO A 48 -6.47 8.92 3.42
C PRO A 48 -6.04 7.61 4.10
N ALA A 49 -5.93 7.63 5.43
CA ALA A 49 -5.60 6.44 6.22
C ALA A 49 -6.69 5.35 6.11
N ALA A 50 -7.96 5.75 6.20
CA ALA A 50 -9.11 4.85 6.09
C ALA A 50 -9.20 4.28 4.67
N PHE A 51 -9.06 5.12 3.65
CA PHE A 51 -9.05 4.66 2.26
C PHE A 51 -7.91 3.65 2.00
N ARG A 52 -6.70 3.92 2.50
CA ARG A 52 -5.56 3.00 2.38
C ARG A 52 -5.86 1.62 2.97
N GLU A 53 -6.50 1.58 4.14
CA GLU A 53 -6.93 0.33 4.77
C GLU A 53 -8.00 -0.39 3.95
N GLN A 54 -8.97 0.33 3.40
CA GLN A 54 -9.99 -0.25 2.53
C GLN A 54 -9.42 -0.83 1.24
N VAL A 55 -8.44 -0.17 0.60
CA VAL A 55 -7.74 -0.67 -0.60
C VAL A 55 -7.06 -2.02 -0.33
N VAL A 56 -6.38 -2.13 0.81
CA VAL A 56 -5.75 -3.39 1.23
C VAL A 56 -6.81 -4.46 1.48
N ASN A 57 -7.88 -4.11 2.18
CA ASN A 57 -9.01 -5.01 2.47
C ASN A 57 -9.69 -5.52 1.21
N PHE A 58 -9.87 -4.65 0.20
CA PHE A 58 -10.39 -5.02 -1.12
C PHE A 58 -9.54 -6.12 -1.77
N ALA A 59 -8.23 -5.91 -1.85
CA ALA A 59 -7.33 -6.87 -2.49
C ALA A 59 -7.30 -8.22 -1.73
N VAL A 60 -7.21 -8.21 -0.39
CA VAL A 60 -7.08 -9.46 0.39
C VAL A 60 -8.37 -10.28 0.48
N LYS A 61 -9.55 -9.69 0.24
CA LYS A 61 -10.84 -10.40 0.22
C LYS A 61 -10.94 -11.38 -0.95
N ASN A 62 -10.19 -11.16 -2.04
CA ASN A 62 -10.23 -12.04 -3.20
C ASN A 62 -9.36 -13.31 -3.00
N PRO A 63 -9.95 -14.52 -2.96
CA PRO A 63 -9.19 -15.76 -2.73
C PRO A 63 -8.22 -16.09 -3.88
N ALA A 64 -8.49 -15.62 -5.10
CA ALA A 64 -7.59 -15.78 -6.25
C ALA A 64 -6.34 -14.89 -6.16
N ARG A 65 -6.30 -13.98 -5.19
CA ARG A 65 -5.26 -12.96 -5.01
C ARG A 65 -5.11 -12.05 -6.22
N THR A 66 -6.24 -11.68 -6.80
CA THR A 66 -6.29 -10.79 -7.95
C THR A 66 -6.99 -9.48 -7.60
N VAL A 67 -6.55 -8.41 -8.24
CA VAL A 67 -7.20 -7.11 -8.27
C VAL A 67 -7.81 -6.96 -9.66
N ASN A 68 -9.06 -6.55 -9.73
CA ASN A 68 -9.73 -6.15 -10.96
C ASN A 68 -9.99 -4.65 -10.87
N ILE A 69 -9.50 -3.89 -11.86
CA ILE A 69 -9.54 -2.43 -11.88
C ILE A 69 -10.99 -1.94 -11.94
N LYS A 70 -11.83 -2.57 -12.76
CA LYS A 70 -13.23 -2.19 -12.90
C LYS A 70 -14.01 -2.41 -11.59
N ALA A 71 -13.81 -3.56 -10.94
CA ALA A 71 -14.42 -3.87 -9.64
C ALA A 71 -13.91 -2.94 -8.52
N PHE A 72 -12.68 -2.44 -8.64
CA PHE A 72 -12.16 -1.43 -7.73
C PHE A 72 -12.91 -0.10 -7.91
N ASP A 73 -13.00 0.40 -9.14
CA ASP A 73 -13.75 1.62 -9.45
C ASP A 73 -15.22 1.51 -9.01
N GLU A 74 -15.89 0.41 -9.36
CA GLU A 74 -17.27 0.13 -8.95
C GLU A 74 -17.45 0.15 -7.43
N GLN A 75 -16.49 -0.40 -6.67
CA GLN A 75 -16.59 -0.46 -5.22
C GLN A 75 -16.36 0.91 -4.55
N PHE A 76 -15.42 1.70 -5.04
CA PHE A 76 -15.00 2.94 -4.37
C PHE A 76 -15.66 4.20 -4.94
N TYR A 77 -16.04 4.18 -6.21
CA TYR A 77 -16.55 5.35 -6.94
C TYR A 77 -17.86 5.09 -7.69
N GLY A 78 -18.45 3.89 -7.57
CA GLY A 78 -19.73 3.55 -8.19
C GLY A 78 -19.66 3.55 -9.72
N ASP A 79 -20.38 4.47 -10.35
CA ASP A 79 -20.42 4.57 -11.83
C ASP A 79 -19.22 5.34 -12.42
N GLU A 80 -18.39 5.97 -11.58
CA GLU A 80 -17.19 6.68 -12.02
C GLU A 80 -15.99 5.73 -12.18
N THR A 81 -15.06 6.07 -13.08
CA THR A 81 -13.93 5.19 -13.46
C THR A 81 -12.55 5.84 -13.30
N PRO A 82 -12.24 6.48 -12.15
CA PRO A 82 -11.03 7.28 -12.02
C PRO A 82 -9.73 6.44 -12.11
N LEU A 83 -9.71 5.20 -11.63
CA LEU A 83 -8.52 4.36 -11.77
C LEU A 83 -8.30 3.92 -13.22
N GLN A 84 -9.36 3.50 -13.91
CA GLN A 84 -9.27 3.15 -15.34
C GLN A 84 -8.81 4.35 -16.17
N ASP A 85 -9.38 5.53 -15.92
CA ASP A 85 -9.00 6.76 -16.61
C ASP A 85 -7.53 7.11 -16.34
N PHE A 86 -7.08 6.99 -15.09
CA PHE A 86 -5.69 7.23 -14.72
C PHE A 86 -4.73 6.27 -15.44
N VAL A 87 -5.04 4.97 -15.43
CA VAL A 87 -4.22 3.93 -16.08
C VAL A 87 -4.12 4.20 -17.58
N GLN A 88 -5.24 4.54 -18.23
CA GLN A 88 -5.28 4.82 -19.66
C GLN A 88 -4.52 6.10 -20.03
N GLN A 89 -4.73 7.19 -19.28
CA GLN A 89 -4.11 8.49 -19.55
C GLN A 89 -2.60 8.48 -19.33
N ASN A 90 -2.12 7.75 -18.32
CA ASN A 90 -0.71 7.68 -17.96
C ASN A 90 0.02 6.48 -18.58
N GLN A 91 -0.66 5.71 -19.45
CA GLN A 91 -0.11 4.51 -20.11
C GLN A 91 0.52 3.53 -19.11
N VAL A 92 -0.10 3.41 -17.93
CA VAL A 92 0.37 2.47 -16.91
C VAL A 92 0.12 1.06 -17.46
N GLU A 93 1.13 0.20 -17.42
CA GLU A 93 1.01 -1.21 -17.82
C GLU A 93 0.24 -2.02 -16.77
N LEU A 94 -1.03 -1.66 -16.54
CA LEU A 94 -1.93 -2.36 -15.65
C LEU A 94 -3.01 -3.05 -16.49
N GLY A 95 -2.97 -4.38 -16.55
CA GLY A 95 -4.07 -5.14 -17.14
C GLY A 95 -5.35 -5.00 -16.32
N GLU A 96 -6.52 -5.20 -16.96
CA GLU A 96 -7.84 -5.10 -16.30
C GLU A 96 -7.93 -5.94 -15.02
N THR A 97 -7.30 -7.13 -15.02
CA THR A 97 -7.14 -7.97 -13.85
C THR A 97 -5.71 -8.45 -13.75
N PHE A 98 -5.12 -8.34 -12.56
CA PHE A 98 -3.77 -8.83 -12.29
C PHE A 98 -3.68 -9.51 -10.93
N ARG A 99 -2.69 -10.39 -10.78
CA ARG A 99 -2.39 -11.02 -9.50
C ARG A 99 -1.54 -10.07 -8.66
N TYR A 100 -1.97 -9.75 -7.46
CA TYR A 100 -1.21 -8.86 -6.58
C TYR A 100 -0.09 -9.62 -5.86
N ASP A 101 0.98 -8.90 -5.54
CA ASP A 101 2.06 -9.34 -4.68
C ASP A 101 1.75 -9.02 -3.22
N ARG A 102 1.85 -10.03 -2.36
CA ARG A 102 1.53 -9.90 -0.94
C ARG A 102 2.51 -9.02 -0.18
N GLN A 103 3.77 -9.03 -0.60
CA GLN A 103 4.81 -8.27 0.07
C GLN A 103 4.64 -6.78 -0.23
N ALA A 104 4.46 -6.42 -1.50
CA ALA A 104 4.18 -5.05 -1.92
C ALA A 104 2.92 -4.50 -1.25
N LEU A 105 1.81 -5.26 -1.24
CA LEU A 105 0.58 -4.84 -0.56
C LEU A 105 0.77 -4.65 0.95
N ARG A 106 1.54 -5.53 1.60
CA ARG A 106 1.86 -5.40 3.03
C ARG A 106 2.69 -4.16 3.32
N ASP A 107 3.69 -3.88 2.50
CA ASP A 107 4.60 -2.75 2.69
C ASP A 107 3.87 -1.42 2.39
N TYR A 108 2.84 -1.46 1.54
CA TYR A 108 1.85 -0.40 1.40
C TYR A 108 0.90 -0.26 2.60
N HIS A 109 0.80 -1.21 3.51
CA HIS A 109 0.01 -0.99 4.72
C HIS A 109 0.90 -0.65 5.92
N PHE A 110 2.09 -1.25 5.98
CA PHE A 110 2.90 -1.32 7.18
C PHE A 110 4.38 -1.13 6.88
N HIS A 111 5.01 -0.18 7.58
CA HIS A 111 6.42 0.16 7.43
C HIS A 111 7.25 -0.44 8.55
N ARG A 112 8.47 -0.84 8.23
CA ARG A 112 9.45 -1.37 9.19
C ARG A 112 10.75 -0.60 9.06
N PHE A 113 11.30 -0.21 10.19
CA PHE A 113 12.53 0.58 10.28
C PHE A 113 13.54 -0.14 11.17
N LYS A 114 14.82 -0.07 10.80
CA LYS A 114 15.93 -0.75 11.47
C LYS A 114 17.17 0.13 11.48
N ALA A 115 17.78 0.31 12.65
CA ALA A 115 19.09 0.97 12.80
C ALA A 115 19.73 0.54 14.12
N ASP A 116 21.00 0.12 14.11
CA ASP A 116 21.82 -0.10 15.32
C ASP A 116 21.14 -0.87 16.47
N GLY A 117 20.43 -1.95 16.15
CA GLY A 117 19.71 -2.76 17.12
C GLY A 117 18.30 -2.28 17.47
N LEU A 118 17.91 -1.07 17.02
CA LEU A 118 16.52 -0.61 17.03
C LEU A 118 15.73 -1.29 15.92
N TYR A 119 14.52 -1.71 16.26
CA TYR A 119 13.54 -2.22 15.32
C TYR A 119 12.15 -1.74 15.73
N PHE A 120 11.51 -0.97 14.85
CA PHE A 120 10.12 -0.57 15.04
C PHE A 120 9.36 -0.70 13.72
N GLY A 121 8.03 -0.81 13.82
CA GLY A 121 7.17 -0.79 12.67
C GLY A 121 5.80 -0.23 13.03
N CYS A 122 5.16 0.40 12.06
CA CYS A 122 3.87 1.05 12.25
C CYS A 122 3.05 0.94 10.96
N ARG A 123 1.73 1.07 11.09
CA ARG A 123 0.85 1.27 9.93
C ARG A 123 1.17 2.61 9.30
N HIS A 124 1.08 2.71 7.97
CA HIS A 124 1.30 3.97 7.27
C HIS A 124 0.34 5.08 7.71
N ALA A 125 -0.87 4.71 8.16
CA ALA A 125 -1.83 5.63 8.75
C ALA A 125 -1.21 6.51 9.86
N PHE A 126 -0.34 5.94 10.71
CA PHE A 126 0.33 6.68 11.78
C PHE A 126 1.40 7.67 11.28
N LEU A 127 1.93 7.45 10.07
CA LEU A 127 2.81 8.41 9.41
C LEU A 127 2.01 9.58 8.82
N LEU A 128 0.81 9.30 8.29
CA LEU A 128 -0.08 10.33 7.73
C LEU A 128 -0.74 11.17 8.82
N SER A 129 -1.14 10.57 9.95
CA SER A 129 -1.76 11.29 11.07
C SER A 129 -0.76 12.16 11.86
N GLY A 130 0.55 11.90 11.71
CA GLY A 130 1.60 12.58 12.48
C GLY A 130 1.85 12.00 13.87
N GLU A 131 1.17 10.90 14.23
CA GLU A 131 1.45 10.14 15.45
C GLU A 131 2.89 9.60 15.46
N VAL A 132 3.39 9.17 14.29
CA VAL A 132 4.81 8.86 14.08
C VAL A 132 5.40 9.91 13.15
N ARG A 133 6.32 10.73 13.68
CA ARG A 133 6.93 11.84 12.94
C ARG A 133 8.42 11.97 13.21
N VAL A 134 9.09 12.72 12.35
CA VAL A 134 10.51 13.03 12.48
C VAL A 134 10.66 14.53 12.73
N GLU A 135 11.37 14.89 13.78
CA GLU A 135 11.76 16.27 14.10
C GLU A 135 13.28 16.32 14.17
N GLY A 136 13.93 16.89 13.14
CA GLY A 136 15.39 16.88 13.02
C GLY A 136 15.94 15.46 12.85
N ASP A 137 16.77 15.02 13.79
CA ASP A 137 17.34 13.67 13.88
C ASP A 137 16.57 12.75 14.85
N THR A 138 15.42 13.20 15.36
CA THR A 138 14.63 12.48 16.37
C THR A 138 13.36 11.90 15.76
N VAL A 139 13.08 10.62 16.07
CA VAL A 139 11.78 9.98 15.78
C VAL A 139 10.89 10.12 17.01
N ILE A 140 9.71 10.71 16.83
CA ILE A 140 8.70 10.90 17.87
C ILE A 140 7.52 9.98 17.58
N ILE A 141 7.12 9.18 18.57
CA ILE A 141 5.93 8.33 18.53
C ILE A 141 4.98 8.78 19.64
N ASP A 142 3.95 9.52 19.25
CA ASP A 142 2.95 10.08 20.16
C ASP A 142 1.81 9.07 20.39
N HIS A 143 2.10 8.05 21.20
CA HIS A 143 1.16 6.98 21.50
C HIS A 143 1.14 6.66 23.00
N PRO A 144 0.10 7.08 23.75
CA PRO A 144 0.07 6.99 25.22
C PRO A 144 0.32 5.59 25.77
N GLU A 145 -0.32 4.57 25.20
CA GLU A 145 -0.16 3.18 25.65
C GLU A 145 1.26 2.66 25.45
N LEU A 146 1.94 3.08 24.36
CA LEU A 146 3.31 2.66 24.09
C LEU A 146 4.28 3.35 25.05
N ALA A 147 4.03 4.64 25.33
CA ALA A 147 4.80 5.39 26.31
C ALA A 147 4.69 4.78 27.71
N GLU A 148 3.49 4.35 28.12
CA GLU A 148 3.26 3.68 29.40
C GLU A 148 4.01 2.34 29.49
N GLN A 149 3.91 1.49 28.46
CA GLN A 149 4.64 0.21 28.40
C GLN A 149 6.16 0.38 28.51
N LEU A 150 6.72 1.38 27.82
CA LEU A 150 8.14 1.69 27.91
C LEU A 150 8.51 2.22 29.30
N ALA A 151 7.67 3.07 29.89
CA ALA A 151 7.90 3.63 31.22
C ALA A 151 7.80 2.56 32.34
N GLU A 152 6.96 1.54 32.18
CA GLU A 152 6.92 0.37 33.07
C GLU A 152 8.22 -0.42 33.00
N LEU A 153 8.67 -0.79 31.80
CA LEU A 153 9.91 -1.53 31.62
C LEU A 153 11.13 -0.81 32.20
N LEU A 154 11.20 0.52 32.02
CA LEU A 154 12.28 1.34 32.59
C LEU A 154 12.26 1.39 34.12
N ARG A 155 11.07 1.34 34.73
CA ARG A 155 10.92 1.28 36.20
C ARG A 155 11.38 -0.07 36.75
N ASP A 156 11.07 -1.16 36.05
CA ASP A 156 11.46 -2.51 36.49
C ASP A 156 12.98 -2.78 36.37
N LEU A 157 13.67 -2.00 35.52
CA LEU A 157 15.12 -2.08 35.33
C LEU A 157 15.93 -1.21 36.31
N GLY A 158 15.29 -0.26 37.01
CA GLY A 158 15.91 0.70 37.94
C GLY A 158 15.81 0.26 39.40
#